data_AF-A0A9X2INI6-F1
#
_entry.id   AF-A0A9X2INI6-F1
#
_cell.length_a   1.000
_cell.length_b   1.000
_cell.length_c   1.000
_cell.angle_alpha   90.00
_cell.angle_beta   90.00
_cell.angle_gamma   90.00
#
_symmetry.space_group_name_H-M   'P 1'
#
loop_
_entity.id
_entity.type
_entity.pdbx_description
1 polymer ?
#
loop_
_entity_poly.entity_id
_entity_poly.type
_entity_poly.pdbx_seq_one_letter_code
_entity_poly.pdbx_strand_id
1 'polypeptide(L)'
;MHSKQTVKYICRTYISGNRYYYKTELISHASWEQPESLNWSTPRPISERTFKKREKEGYKVEYINETKQPALILPFRTGGMKEATGKRPFS
;
A
#
# COMPACT_ATOMS: atom_id res chain seq x y z
N MET A 1 13.20 -13.10 -8.36
CA MET A 1 12.90 -13.25 -9.81
C MET A 1 11.85 -12.22 -10.21
N HIS A 2 12.18 -11.24 -11.05
CA HIS A 2 11.27 -10.16 -11.48
C HIS A 2 10.97 -10.30 -12.97
N SER A 3 10.04 -11.19 -13.33
CA SER A 3 9.60 -11.34 -14.72
C SER A 3 8.22 -10.70 -14.91
N LYS A 4 7.82 -10.50 -16.17
CA LYS A 4 6.47 -9.99 -16.51
C LYS A 4 5.36 -10.95 -16.09
N GLN A 5 5.68 -12.22 -15.85
CA GLN A 5 4.73 -13.26 -15.44
C GLN A 5 4.58 -13.30 -13.91
N THR A 6 5.65 -13.02 -13.16
CA THR A 6 5.65 -13.11 -11.69
C THR A 6 5.37 -11.79 -10.99
N VAL A 7 5.17 -10.70 -11.73
CA VAL A 7 4.89 -9.36 -11.17
C VAL A 7 3.61 -8.80 -11.79
N LYS A 8 2.72 -8.28 -10.93
CA LYS A 8 1.54 -7.53 -11.34
C LYS A 8 1.51 -6.16 -10.68
N TYR A 9 1.03 -5.17 -11.41
CA TYR A 9 0.82 -3.81 -10.92
C TYR A 9 -0.67 -3.53 -10.79
N ILE A 10 -1.06 -2.78 -9.78
CA ILE A 10 -2.48 -2.55 -9.45
C ILE A 10 -2.70 -1.04 -9.31
N CYS A 11 -3.73 -0.53 -9.98
CA CYS A 11 -4.27 0.81 -9.78
C CYS A 11 -5.62 0.68 -9.08
N ARG A 12 -5.73 1.20 -7.85
CA ARG A 12 -6.99 1.29 -7.12
C ARG A 12 -7.55 2.70 -7.24
N THR A 13 -8.73 2.82 -7.83
CA THR A 13 -9.47 4.08 -7.93
C THR A 13 -10.63 4.04 -6.95
N TYR A 14 -10.66 4.98 -6.01
CA TYR A 14 -11.75 5.11 -5.04
C TYR A 14 -12.85 6.03 -5.58
N ILE A 15 -14.06 5.94 -5.02
CA ILE A 15 -15.20 6.80 -5.40
C ILE A 15 -14.91 8.30 -5.31
N SER A 16 -13.96 8.71 -4.45
CA SER A 16 -13.52 10.10 -4.33
C SER A 16 -12.68 10.58 -5.53
N GLY A 17 -12.34 9.69 -6.46
CA GLY A 17 -11.41 9.94 -7.56
C GLY A 17 -9.93 9.69 -7.19
N ASN A 18 -9.62 9.46 -5.90
CA ASN A 18 -8.26 9.20 -5.46
C ASN A 18 -7.74 7.88 -6.03
N ARG A 19 -6.51 7.90 -6.54
CA ARG A 19 -5.83 6.74 -7.12
C ARG A 19 -4.61 6.35 -6.29
N TYR A 20 -4.46 5.05 -6.08
CA TYR A 20 -3.33 4.48 -5.38
C TYR A 20 -2.74 3.34 -6.19
N TYR A 21 -1.41 3.30 -6.28
CA TYR A 21 -0.69 2.40 -7.16
C TYR A 21 0.13 1.42 -6.33
N TYR A 22 0.07 0.15 -6.70
CA TYR A 22 0.75 -0.92 -5.98
C TYR A 22 1.46 -1.88 -6.92
N LYS A 23 2.44 -2.60 -6.39
CA LYS A 23 3.09 -3.76 -6.99
C LYS A 23 2.86 -4.98 -6.10
N THR A 24 2.62 -6.12 -6.73
CA THR A 24 2.59 -7.42 -6.07
C THR A 24 3.42 -8.42 -6.86
N GLU A 25 3.95 -9.43 -6.16
CA GLU A 25 4.76 -10.50 -6.74
C GLU A 25 4.10 -11.84 -6.47
N LEU A 26 4.24 -12.78 -7.40
CA LEU A 26 3.83 -14.16 -7.19
C LEU A 26 4.82 -14.81 -6.24
N ILE A 27 4.31 -15.43 -5.19
CA ILE A 27 5.08 -16.13 -4.17
C ILE A 27 4.50 -17.53 -3.98
N SER A 28 5.33 -18.48 -3.57
CA SER A 28 4.89 -19.77 -3.06
C SER A 28 5.16 -19.83 -1.56
N HIS A 29 4.21 -20.37 -0.79
CA HIS A 29 4.41 -20.64 0.63
C HIS A 29 5.00 -22.03 0.92
N ALA A 30 5.07 -22.90 -0.09
CA ALA A 30 5.55 -24.28 0.05
C ALA A 30 6.52 -24.66 -1.07
N SER A 31 6.02 -24.87 -2.29
CA SER A 31 6.81 -25.22 -3.47
C SER A 31 6.27 -24.57 -4.75
N TRP A 32 7.15 -24.28 -5.71
CA TRP A 32 6.76 -23.80 -7.05
C TRP A 32 6.12 -24.88 -7.93
N GLU A 33 6.26 -26.16 -7.56
CA GLU A 33 5.65 -27.30 -8.24
C GLU A 33 4.19 -27.56 -7.80
N GLN A 34 3.72 -26.83 -6.79
CA GLN A 34 2.38 -26.92 -6.21
C GLN A 34 1.62 -25.63 -6.51
N PRO A 35 0.89 -25.53 -7.65
CA PRO A 35 0.21 -24.31 -8.07
C PRO A 35 -0.76 -23.76 -7.04
N GLU A 36 -1.38 -24.63 -6.24
CA GLU A 36 -2.28 -24.28 -5.14
C GLU A 36 -1.60 -23.49 -4.01
N SER A 37 -0.28 -23.59 -3.90
CA SER A 37 0.50 -22.82 -2.92
C SER A 37 0.89 -21.42 -3.40
N LEU A 38 0.62 -21.11 -4.68
CA LEU A 38 0.97 -19.83 -5.30
C LEU A 38 -0.04 -18.75 -4.92
N ASN A 39 0.45 -17.66 -4.37
CA ASN A 39 -0.32 -16.50 -3.99
C ASN A 39 0.35 -15.20 -4.42
N TRP A 40 -0.44 -14.13 -4.50
CA TRP A 40 0.10 -12.79 -4.64
C TRP A 40 0.54 -12.25 -3.28
N SER A 41 1.75 -11.71 -3.20
CA SER A 41 2.29 -11.11 -1.99
C SER A 41 1.50 -9.87 -1.55
N THR A 42 1.77 -9.38 -0.35
CA THR A 42 1.16 -8.15 0.15
C THR A 42 1.47 -6.98 -0.80
N PRO A 43 0.46 -6.23 -1.28
CA PRO A 43 0.68 -5.10 -2.17
C PRO A 43 1.61 -4.06 -1.55
N ARG A 44 2.66 -3.67 -2.30
CA ARG A 44 3.60 -2.63 -1.90
C ARG A 44 3.29 -1.34 -2.66
N PRO A 45 3.21 -0.17 -2.00
CA PRO A 45 2.91 1.08 -2.66
C PRO A 45 4.03 1.48 -3.62
N ILE A 46 3.64 2.05 -4.76
CA ILE A 46 4.56 2.60 -5.77
C ILE A 46 4.03 3.94 -6.28
N SER A 47 4.86 4.68 -7.02
CA SER A 47 4.42 5.90 -7.69
C SER A 47 3.59 5.60 -8.95
N GLU A 48 2.70 6.53 -9.32
CA GLU A 48 1.99 6.51 -10.60
C GLU A 48 2.97 6.45 -11.79
N ARG A 49 4.09 7.19 -11.69
CA ARG A 49 5.15 7.19 -12.70
C ARG A 49 5.70 5.79 -12.93
N THR A 50 5.96 5.05 -11.84
CA THR A 50 6.43 3.66 -11.91
C THR A 50 5.36 2.77 -12.53
N PHE A 51 4.10 2.89 -12.12
CA PHE A 51 3.00 2.11 -12.68
C PHE A 51 2.89 2.29 -14.20
N LYS A 52 2.78 3.54 -14.67
CA LYS A 52 2.68 3.87 -16.10
C LYS A 52 3.88 3.41 -16.91
N LYS A 53 5.09 3.51 -16.35
CA LYS A 53 6.30 2.99 -17.00
C LYS A 53 6.21 1.48 -17.23
N ARG A 54 5.78 0.74 -16.21
CA ARG A 54 5.69 -0.73 -16.26
C ARG A 54 4.54 -1.23 -17.13
N GLU A 55 3.43 -0.51 -17.13
CA GLU A 55 2.34 -0.73 -18.09
C GLU A 55 2.84 -0.63 -19.54
N LYS A 56 3.57 0.45 -19.87
CA LYS A 56 4.18 0.62 -21.21
C LYS A 56 5.20 -0.45 -21.57
N GLU A 57 5.92 -0.96 -20.58
CA GLU A 57 6.85 -2.09 -20.77
C GLU A 57 6.11 -3.43 -20.97
N GLY A 58 4.78 -3.48 -20.82
CA GLY A 58 3.95 -4.67 -21.03
C GLY A 58 3.87 -5.60 -19.83
N TYR A 59 4.06 -5.09 -18.61
CA TYR A 59 3.76 -5.86 -17.40
C TYR A 59 2.26 -6.04 -17.21
N LYS A 60 1.86 -7.10 -16.51
CA LYS A 60 0.46 -7.30 -16.12
C LYS A 60 0.01 -6.15 -15.22
N VAL A 61 -1.08 -5.49 -15.61
CA VAL A 61 -1.73 -4.42 -14.83
C VAL A 61 -3.16 -4.80 -14.50
N GLU A 62 -3.67 -4.29 -13.39
CA GLU A 62 -5.06 -4.45 -12.97
C GLU A 62 -5.61 -3.11 -12.49
N TYR A 63 -6.79 -2.75 -12.98
CA TYR A 63 -7.52 -1.56 -12.56
C TYR A 63 -8.70 -2.00 -11.69
N ILE A 64 -8.71 -1.56 -10.44
CA ILE A 64 -9.73 -1.91 -9.45
C ILE A 64 -10.48 -0.64 -9.07
N ASN A 65 -11.79 -0.65 -9.26
CA ASN A 65 -12.67 0.40 -8.76
C ASN A 65 -13.17 0.01 -7.37
N GLU A 66 -12.74 0.76 -6.37
CA GLU A 66 -13.09 0.54 -4.97
C GLU A 66 -14.35 1.35 -4.64
N THR A 67 -15.41 0.63 -4.25
CA THR A 67 -16.68 1.23 -3.80
C THR A 67 -16.60 1.71 -2.35
N LYS A 68 -15.66 1.18 -1.56
CA LYS A 68 -15.38 1.63 -0.19
C LYS A 68 -14.72 3.01 -0.20
N GLN A 69 -14.86 3.76 0.88
CA GLN A 69 -14.14 5.03 1.05
C GLN A 69 -12.64 4.79 1.30
N PRO A 70 -11.76 5.74 0.89
CA PRO A 70 -10.35 5.67 1.22
C PRO A 70 -10.14 5.76 2.74
N ALA A 71 -9.00 5.27 3.22
CA ALA A 71 -8.67 5.30 4.64
C ALA A 71 -8.64 6.73 5.18
N LEU A 72 -9.17 6.92 6.40
CA LEU A 72 -9.10 8.20 7.11
C LEU A 72 -7.67 8.45 7.60
N ILE A 73 -7.07 9.58 7.19
CA ILE A 73 -5.75 10.00 7.69
C ILE A 73 -5.95 10.60 9.08
N LEU A 74 -5.42 9.92 10.10
CA LEU A 74 -5.39 10.46 11.46
C LEU A 74 -4.14 11.34 11.62
N PRO A 75 -4.29 12.65 11.90
CA PRO A 75 -3.13 13.50 12.15
C PRO A 75 -2.38 13.03 13.39
N PHE A 76 -1.05 13.04 13.35
CA PHE A 76 -0.24 12.81 14.53
C PHE A 76 -0.52 13.92 15.55
N ARG A 77 -0.80 13.57 16.81
CA ARG A 77 -0.91 14.55 17.89
C ARG A 77 0.48 15.16 18.12
N THR A 78 0.71 16.39 17.65
CA THR A 78 1.82 17.22 18.13
C THR A 78 1.48 17.62 19.56
N GLY A 79 2.01 16.89 20.54
CA GLY A 79 1.79 17.17 21.94
C GLY A 79 2.40 18.51 22.34
N GLY A 80 1.56 19.51 22.56
CA GLY A 80 1.91 20.66 23.39
C GLY A 80 1.99 20.20 24.84
N MET A 81 3.20 20.08 25.37
CA MET A 81 3.41 20.02 26.82
C MET A 81 2.93 21.36 27.40
N LYS A 82 1.84 21.35 28.18
CA LYS A 82 1.56 22.45 29.11
C LYS A 82 2.33 22.14 30.39
N GLU A 83 3.24 23.04 30.78
CA GLU A 83 3.91 23.00 32.08
C GLU A 83 2.86 22.99 33.20
N ALA A 84 2.89 21.95 34.03
CA ALA A 84 2.17 21.94 35.29
C ALA A 84 3.00 22.72 36.33
N THR A 85 2.77 24.02 36.45
CA THR A 85 3.27 24.83 37.56
C THR A 85 2.44 24.57 38.82
N GLY A 86 2.63 23.39 39.42
CA GLY A 86 2.14 23.08 40.76
C GLY A 86 3.14 23.57 41.81
N LYS A 87 2.89 24.75 42.40
CA LYS A 87 3.58 25.21 43.62
C LYS A 87 3.36 24.18 44.74
N ARG A 88 4.44 23.59 45.27
CA ARG A 88 4.40 22.84 46.54
C ARG A 88 4.44 23.82 47.71
N PRO A 89 3.55 23.77 48.70
CA PRO A 89 3.76 24.47 49.96
C PRO A 89 4.88 23.76 50.73
N PHE A 90 5.86 24.53 51.18
CA PHE A 90 6.82 24.09 52.19
C PHE A 90 6.10 23.93 53.53
N SER A 91 6.40 22.84 54.24
CA SER A 91 6.15 22.66 55.67
C SER A 91 7.47 22.29 56.31
#